data_AF-A0A969YUB8-F1
#
_entry.id   AF-A0A969YUB8-F1
#
_cell.length_a   1.000
_cell.length_b   1.000
_cell.length_c   1.000
_cell.angle_alpha   90.00
_cell.angle_beta   90.00
_cell.angle_gamma   90.00
#
_symmetry.space_group_name_H-M   'P 1'
#
loop_
_entity.id
_entity.type
_entity.pdbx_description
1 polymer ?
#
loop_
_entity_poly.entity_id
_entity_poly.type
_entity_poly.pdbx_seq_one_letter_code
_entity_poly.pdbx_strand_id
1 'polypeptide(L)'
;MKMKPSILSLIIFLVIFGTVGVTAALDLWKTTNTKQPAQYQSGELAGQNNPADIRGSYTFADINKAFGIPIEDLGKAFGVKDSNQYAAFQCKQLETIYAPLAAQGKEVGTGSVRLFVALYKGLPIALDDGTYLPKSAVEILLGKGSLSPEQIDFIQKHSVETP
;
A
#
# COMPACT_ATOMS: atom_id res chain seq x y z
N MET A 1 -57.37 -13.37 -4.36
CA MET A 1 -57.32 -13.42 -2.88
C MET A 1 -56.45 -12.25 -2.41
N LYS A 2 -57.01 -11.27 -1.67
CA LYS A 2 -56.26 -10.08 -1.21
C LYS A 2 -55.51 -10.45 0.07
N MET A 3 -54.17 -10.39 0.05
CA MET A 3 -53.38 -10.65 1.26
C MET A 3 -53.48 -9.45 2.22
N LYS A 4 -53.57 -9.74 3.53
CA LYS A 4 -53.57 -8.68 4.55
C LYS A 4 -52.18 -8.02 4.58
N PRO A 5 -52.09 -6.68 4.61
CA PRO A 5 -50.81 -5.96 4.65
C PRO A 5 -49.86 -6.45 5.75
N SER A 6 -50.39 -6.82 6.92
CA SER A 6 -49.60 -7.32 8.05
C SER A 6 -48.91 -8.67 7.77
N ILE A 7 -49.54 -9.54 6.96
CA ILE A 7 -48.94 -10.83 6.55
C ILE A 7 -47.82 -10.57 5.54
N LEU A 8 -48.03 -9.62 4.63
CA LEU A 8 -47.03 -9.23 3.65
C LEU A 8 -45.79 -8.62 4.33
N SER A 9 -45.97 -7.76 5.33
CA SER A 9 -44.86 -7.19 6.12
C SER A 9 -44.04 -8.24 6.86
N LEU A 10 -44.70 -9.23 7.47
CA LEU A 10 -44.02 -10.32 8.17
C LEU A 10 -43.19 -11.19 7.21
N ILE A 11 -43.74 -11.50 6.04
CA ILE A 11 -43.04 -12.28 5.00
C ILE A 11 -41.82 -11.50 4.51
N ILE A 12 -41.96 -10.21 4.21
CA ILE A 12 -40.84 -9.37 3.76
C ILE A 12 -39.73 -9.35 4.82
N PHE A 13 -40.09 -9.19 6.09
CA PHE A 13 -39.14 -9.21 7.19
C PHE A 13 -38.39 -10.55 7.26
N LEU A 14 -39.12 -11.67 7.25
CA LEU A 14 -38.51 -13.01 7.28
C LEU A 14 -37.64 -13.30 6.06
N VAL A 15 -38.01 -12.80 4.87
CA VAL A 15 -37.19 -12.98 3.67
C VAL A 15 -35.89 -12.18 3.79
N ILE A 16 -35.94 -10.91 4.17
CA ILE A 16 -34.73 -10.08 4.28
C ILE A 16 -33.81 -10.61 5.39
N PHE A 17 -34.32 -10.71 6.62
CA PHE A 17 -33.49 -11.10 7.76
C PHE A 17 -33.16 -12.59 7.76
N GLY A 18 -34.06 -13.44 7.28
CA GLY A 18 -33.80 -14.88 7.15
C GLY A 18 -32.74 -15.19 6.11
N THR A 19 -32.76 -14.54 4.94
CA THR A 19 -31.71 -14.76 3.92
C THR A 19 -30.35 -14.22 4.38
N VAL A 20 -30.29 -13.07 5.06
CA VAL A 20 -29.05 -12.58 5.67
C VAL A 20 -28.53 -13.56 6.72
N GLY A 21 -29.38 -14.07 7.60
CA GLY A 21 -28.99 -15.04 8.63
C GLY A 21 -28.46 -16.35 8.04
N VAL A 22 -29.12 -16.89 7.01
CA VAL A 22 -28.68 -18.11 6.32
C VAL A 22 -27.36 -17.89 5.57
N THR A 23 -27.23 -16.78 4.85
CA THR A 23 -26.00 -16.50 4.07
C THR A 23 -24.80 -16.19 4.96
N ALA A 24 -25.02 -15.57 6.12
CA ALA A 24 -23.99 -15.38 7.14
C ALA A 24 -23.57 -16.72 7.79
N ALA A 25 -24.51 -17.59 8.15
CA ALA A 25 -24.22 -18.89 8.76
C ALA A 25 -23.46 -19.84 7.83
N LEU A 26 -23.64 -19.69 6.51
CA LEU A 26 -22.95 -20.46 5.49
C LEU A 26 -21.63 -19.81 5.02
N ASP A 27 -21.16 -18.75 5.69
CA ASP A 27 -19.94 -18.00 5.34
C ASP A 27 -19.90 -17.53 3.86
N LEU A 28 -21.06 -17.36 3.22
CA LEU A 28 -21.16 -17.02 1.79
C LEU A 28 -20.65 -15.62 1.47
N TRP A 29 -20.36 -14.81 2.49
CA TRP A 29 -19.81 -13.44 2.37
C TRP A 29 -18.30 -13.37 2.61
N LYS A 30 -17.60 -14.50 2.69
CA LYS A 30 -16.15 -14.53 2.95
C LYS A 30 -15.38 -14.00 1.73
N THR A 31 -15.01 -12.73 1.78
CA THR A 31 -14.17 -12.09 0.76
C THR A 31 -12.69 -12.33 1.08
N THR A 32 -11.97 -12.99 0.17
CA THR A 32 -10.52 -13.13 0.26
C THR A 32 -9.89 -11.87 -0.31
N ASN A 33 -9.26 -11.06 0.54
CA ASN A 33 -8.51 -9.87 0.09
C ASN A 33 -7.11 -10.29 -0.35
N THR A 34 -6.93 -10.48 -1.67
CA THR A 34 -5.62 -10.76 -2.25
C THR A 34 -4.90 -9.44 -2.51
N LYS A 35 -3.92 -9.09 -1.67
CA LYS A 35 -3.08 -7.89 -1.82
C LYS A 35 -1.96 -8.11 -2.82
N GLN A 36 -2.32 -8.33 -4.08
CA GLN A 36 -1.36 -8.43 -5.18
C GLN A 36 -1.47 -7.16 -6.04
N PRO A 37 -0.36 -6.44 -6.30
CA PRO A 37 -0.37 -5.33 -7.23
C PRO A 37 -0.74 -5.79 -8.64
N ALA A 38 -1.42 -4.93 -9.39
CA ALA A 38 -1.60 -5.10 -10.83
C ALA A 38 -0.23 -5.21 -11.53
N GLN A 39 -0.19 -6.05 -12.57
CA GLN A 39 1.00 -6.23 -13.39
C GLN A 39 0.98 -5.32 -14.60
N TYR A 40 2.16 -4.97 -15.13
CA TYR A 40 2.26 -4.34 -16.44
C TYR A 40 1.65 -5.28 -17.50
N GLN A 41 0.77 -4.72 -18.34
CA GLN A 41 0.01 -5.50 -19.32
C GLN A 41 0.75 -5.70 -20.65
N SER A 42 1.72 -4.84 -20.95
CA SER A 42 2.44 -4.81 -22.22
C SER A 42 3.83 -4.19 -22.06
N GLY A 43 4.68 -4.37 -23.07
CA GLY A 43 6.08 -3.94 -23.06
C GLY A 43 7.04 -4.95 -22.44
N GLU A 44 8.30 -4.57 -22.28
CA GLU A 44 9.38 -5.43 -21.75
C GLU A 44 9.17 -5.84 -20.28
N LEU A 45 8.35 -5.07 -19.55
CA LEU A 45 8.00 -5.32 -18.15
C LEU A 45 6.70 -6.13 -17.98
N ALA A 46 6.09 -6.59 -19.08
CA ALA A 46 4.82 -7.32 -19.02
C ALA A 46 4.89 -8.52 -18.06
N GLY A 47 3.87 -8.66 -17.21
CA GLY A 47 3.82 -9.70 -16.18
C GLY A 47 4.60 -9.38 -14.90
N GLN A 48 5.38 -8.29 -14.86
CA GLN A 48 5.97 -7.80 -13.61
C GLN A 48 4.97 -6.94 -12.84
N ASN A 49 5.03 -7.01 -11.51
CA ASN A 49 4.18 -6.19 -10.64
C ASN A 49 4.52 -4.70 -10.80
N ASN A 50 3.48 -3.85 -10.86
CA ASN A 50 3.63 -2.41 -11.00
C ASN A 50 3.61 -1.74 -9.60
N PRO A 51 4.69 -1.04 -9.20
CA PRO A 51 4.75 -0.31 -7.92
C PRO A 51 3.63 0.73 -7.78
N ALA A 52 3.12 1.30 -8.87
CA ALA A 52 2.05 2.29 -8.83
C ALA A 52 0.74 1.78 -8.20
N ASP A 53 0.51 0.46 -8.20
CA ASP A 53 -0.69 -0.15 -7.59
C ASP A 53 -0.49 -0.54 -6.12
N ILE A 54 0.65 -0.23 -5.49
CA ILE A 54 0.81 -0.39 -4.04
C ILE A 54 -0.21 0.52 -3.33
N ARG A 55 -0.97 -0.04 -2.39
CA ARG A 55 -2.03 0.67 -1.65
C ARG A 55 -1.63 0.86 -0.19
N GLY A 56 -2.26 1.84 0.47
CA GLY A 56 -1.98 2.13 1.88
C GLY A 56 -2.23 0.97 2.83
N SER A 57 -3.12 0.04 2.46
CA SER A 57 -3.42 -1.17 3.26
C SER A 57 -2.37 -2.29 3.10
N TYR A 58 -1.43 -2.15 2.17
CA TYR A 58 -0.39 -3.16 1.94
C TYR A 58 0.63 -3.11 3.06
N THR A 59 1.11 -4.27 3.46
CA THR A 59 2.17 -4.42 4.45
C THR A 59 3.54 -4.52 3.79
N PHE A 60 4.62 -4.33 4.53
CA PHE A 60 5.96 -4.60 3.98
C PHE A 60 6.15 -6.08 3.63
N ALA A 61 5.45 -7.02 4.27
CA ALA A 61 5.41 -8.41 3.83
C ALA A 61 4.75 -8.57 2.45
N ASP A 62 3.65 -7.85 2.18
CA ASP A 62 3.00 -7.85 0.86
C ASP A 62 3.95 -7.30 -0.23
N ILE A 63 4.69 -6.24 0.09
CA ILE A 63 5.69 -5.63 -0.82
C ILE A 63 6.87 -6.58 -1.05
N ASN A 64 7.39 -7.20 0.01
CA ASN A 64 8.44 -8.21 -0.10
C ASN A 64 8.00 -9.36 -1.01
N LYS A 65 6.79 -9.87 -0.83
CA LYS A 65 6.25 -10.95 -1.66
C LYS A 65 6.06 -10.53 -3.12
N ALA A 66 5.63 -9.30 -3.37
CA ALA A 66 5.34 -8.83 -4.71
C ALA A 66 6.60 -8.38 -5.48
N PHE A 67 7.57 -7.76 -4.82
CA PHE A 67 8.71 -7.11 -5.48
C PHE A 67 10.06 -7.72 -5.08
N GLY A 68 10.11 -8.55 -4.04
CA GLY A 68 11.36 -9.15 -3.55
C GLY A 68 12.31 -8.13 -2.92
N ILE A 69 11.78 -7.12 -2.23
CA ILE A 69 12.57 -6.15 -1.45
C ILE A 69 12.63 -6.63 0.00
N PRO A 70 13.81 -6.72 0.63
CA PRO A 70 13.93 -7.16 2.02
C PRO A 70 13.06 -6.32 2.97
N ILE A 71 12.38 -6.99 3.89
CA ILE A 71 11.50 -6.35 4.88
C ILE A 71 12.34 -5.44 5.79
N GLU A 72 13.58 -5.83 6.05
CA GLU A 72 14.57 -5.08 6.83
C GLU A 72 14.94 -3.77 6.14
N ASP A 73 15.09 -3.79 4.81
CA ASP A 73 15.39 -2.58 4.05
C ASP A 73 14.19 -1.63 4.05
N LEU A 74 12.96 -2.14 3.91
CA LEU A 74 11.73 -1.33 4.01
C LEU A 74 11.55 -0.72 5.40
N GLY A 75 11.71 -1.52 6.46
CA GLY A 75 11.59 -1.06 7.84
C GLY A 75 12.60 0.03 8.18
N LYS A 76 13.87 -0.17 7.81
CA LYS A 76 14.93 0.84 7.98
C LYS A 76 14.72 2.07 7.11
N ALA A 77 14.36 1.89 5.84
CA ALA A 77 14.12 2.98 4.89
C ALA A 77 13.11 3.97 5.45
N PHE A 78 12.03 3.49 6.07
CA PHE A 78 10.95 4.34 6.56
C PHE A 78 11.00 4.68 8.06
N GLY A 79 12.07 4.30 8.77
CA GLY A 79 12.27 4.66 10.18
C GLY A 79 11.36 3.89 11.15
N VAL A 80 10.97 2.66 10.81
CA VAL A 80 10.20 1.81 11.74
C VAL A 80 11.14 1.31 12.83
N LYS A 81 10.85 1.65 14.10
CA LYS A 81 11.74 1.40 15.25
C LYS A 81 11.76 -0.06 15.71
N ASP A 82 10.61 -0.72 15.69
CA ASP A 82 10.48 -2.14 16.08
C ASP A 82 10.59 -3.06 14.87
N SER A 83 11.71 -3.79 14.78
CA SER A 83 11.95 -4.77 13.70
C SER A 83 10.92 -5.88 13.66
N ASN A 84 10.32 -6.24 14.79
CA ASN A 84 9.30 -7.30 14.83
C ASN A 84 8.01 -6.88 14.14
N GLN A 85 7.79 -5.56 13.99
CA GLN A 85 6.60 -5.02 13.34
C GLN A 85 6.77 -4.85 11.84
N TYR A 86 7.98 -4.97 11.28
CA TYR A 86 8.22 -4.65 9.88
C TYR A 86 7.27 -5.40 8.95
N ALA A 87 7.14 -6.71 9.14
CA ALA A 87 6.28 -7.54 8.29
C ALA A 87 4.81 -7.10 8.31
N ALA A 88 4.29 -6.66 9.46
CA ALA A 88 2.89 -6.26 9.64
C ALA A 88 2.64 -4.77 9.38
N PHE A 89 3.70 -3.97 9.23
CA PHE A 89 3.62 -2.52 9.08
C PHE A 89 2.95 -2.14 7.77
N GLN A 90 1.90 -1.33 7.84
CA GLN A 90 1.10 -0.91 6.67
C GLN A 90 1.59 0.44 6.14
N CYS A 91 1.64 0.58 4.81
CA CYS A 91 2.11 1.81 4.16
C CYS A 91 1.40 3.08 4.62
N LYS A 92 0.07 3.02 4.86
CA LYS A 92 -0.71 4.17 5.33
C LYS A 92 -0.29 4.69 6.72
N GLN A 93 0.37 3.87 7.53
CA GLN A 93 0.82 4.29 8.85
C GLN A 93 1.93 5.36 8.75
N LEU A 94 2.63 5.45 7.62
CA LEU A 94 3.62 6.50 7.37
C LEU A 94 3.01 7.89 7.41
N GLU A 95 1.80 8.07 6.87
CA GLU A 95 1.09 9.35 6.89
C GLU A 95 0.80 9.81 8.32
N THR A 96 0.67 8.87 9.26
CA THR A 96 0.53 9.18 10.69
C THR A 96 1.87 9.56 11.32
N ILE A 97 2.92 8.80 11.02
CA ILE A 97 4.27 9.00 11.59
C ILE A 97 4.89 10.33 11.11
N TYR A 98 4.64 10.70 9.85
CA TYR A 98 5.20 11.88 9.21
C TYR A 98 4.21 13.05 9.07
N ALA A 99 3.04 12.98 9.75
CA ALA A 99 2.03 14.04 9.72
C ALA A 99 2.57 15.47 9.96
N PRO A 100 3.54 15.72 10.86
CA PRO A 100 4.10 17.06 11.05
C PRO A 100 4.85 17.62 9.83
N LEU A 101 5.39 16.75 8.97
CA LEU A 101 6.07 17.14 7.73
C LEU A 101 5.08 17.35 6.59
N ALA A 102 4.00 16.57 6.55
CA ALA A 102 2.91 16.76 5.58
C ALA A 102 2.30 18.17 5.70
N ALA A 103 2.16 18.70 6.92
CA ALA A 103 1.71 20.08 7.16
C ALA A 103 2.63 21.17 6.55
N GLN A 104 3.87 20.81 6.19
CA GLN A 104 4.86 21.68 5.54
C GLN A 104 4.96 21.40 4.03
N GLY A 105 4.06 20.59 3.47
CA GLY A 105 4.08 20.16 2.07
C GLY A 105 5.10 19.07 1.77
N LYS A 106 5.63 18.38 2.80
CA LYS A 106 6.61 17.30 2.66
C LYS A 106 5.96 15.95 2.96
N GLU A 107 5.22 15.40 2.01
CA GLU A 107 4.46 14.18 2.25
C GLU A 107 5.34 12.93 2.24
N VAL A 108 5.26 12.14 3.32
CA VAL A 108 5.83 10.80 3.39
C VAL A 108 4.71 9.81 3.68
N GLY A 109 4.40 8.98 2.70
CA GLY A 109 3.21 8.13 2.74
C GLY A 109 3.27 6.95 1.79
N THR A 110 2.11 6.48 1.35
CA THR A 110 2.03 5.38 0.38
C THR A 110 2.77 5.73 -0.93
N GLY A 111 2.71 6.98 -1.38
CA GLY A 111 3.43 7.46 -2.56
C GLY A 111 4.95 7.30 -2.44
N SER A 112 5.51 7.62 -1.28
CA SER A 112 6.93 7.44 -0.97
C SER A 112 7.36 5.98 -1.04
N VAL A 113 6.50 5.05 -0.62
CA VAL A 113 6.76 3.61 -0.77
C VAL A 113 6.77 3.19 -2.23
N ARG A 114 5.84 3.69 -3.05
CA ARG A 114 5.83 3.41 -4.51
C ARG A 114 7.12 3.88 -5.17
N LEU A 115 7.54 5.10 -4.83
CA LEU A 115 8.79 5.69 -5.32
C LEU A 115 9.99 4.84 -4.91
N PHE A 116 10.12 4.52 -3.62
CA PHE A 116 11.21 3.68 -3.12
C PHE A 116 11.27 2.32 -3.82
N VAL A 117 10.13 1.61 -3.91
CA VAL A 117 10.07 0.28 -4.53
C VAL A 117 10.47 0.33 -6.01
N ALA A 118 9.98 1.34 -6.73
CA ALA A 118 10.30 1.49 -8.14
C ALA A 118 11.80 1.77 -8.35
N LEU A 119 12.35 2.74 -7.62
CA LEU A 119 13.76 3.10 -7.71
C LEU A 119 14.70 1.96 -7.27
N TYR A 120 14.32 1.21 -6.22
CA TYR A 120 15.07 0.05 -5.76
C TYR A 120 15.16 -1.03 -6.83
N LYS A 121 14.10 -1.20 -7.65
CA LYS A 121 14.01 -2.23 -8.68
C LYS A 121 14.34 -1.74 -10.09
N GLY A 122 14.65 -0.45 -10.26
CA GLY A 122 14.84 0.16 -11.58
C GLY A 122 13.57 0.17 -12.43
N LEU A 123 12.40 0.22 -11.80
CA LEU A 123 11.11 0.22 -12.49
C LEU A 123 10.65 1.67 -12.80
N PRO A 124 9.84 1.86 -13.86
CA PRO A 124 9.31 3.17 -14.21
C PRO A 124 8.41 3.74 -13.11
N ILE A 125 8.63 5.01 -12.77
CA ILE A 125 7.82 5.75 -11.81
C ILE A 125 7.77 7.23 -12.18
N ALA A 126 6.62 7.85 -11.97
CA ALA A 126 6.48 9.30 -12.08
C ALA A 126 7.09 9.96 -10.83
N LEU A 127 7.98 10.92 -11.04
CA LEU A 127 8.50 11.75 -9.96
C LEU A 127 7.48 12.86 -9.66
N ASP A 128 7.15 13.00 -8.39
CA ASP A 128 6.19 13.99 -7.88
C ASP A 128 6.88 14.82 -6.81
N ASP A 129 7.00 16.13 -7.02
CA ASP A 129 7.67 17.07 -6.12
C ASP A 129 7.01 17.14 -4.73
N GLY A 130 5.77 16.66 -4.58
CA GLY A 130 5.09 16.52 -3.28
C GLY A 130 5.53 15.29 -2.48
N THR A 131 6.15 14.30 -3.13
CA THR A 131 6.53 13.03 -2.50
C THR A 131 7.97 13.07 -1.99
N TYR A 132 8.13 12.97 -0.68
CA TYR A 132 9.44 12.96 -0.02
C TYR A 132 9.82 11.55 0.45
N LEU A 133 11.13 11.34 0.62
CA LEU A 133 11.70 10.11 1.18
C LEU A 133 12.46 10.42 2.47
N PRO A 134 12.42 9.54 3.48
CA PRO A 134 13.31 9.67 4.63
C PRO A 134 14.78 9.50 4.22
N LYS A 135 15.71 10.16 4.92
CA LYS A 135 17.16 10.06 4.67
C LYS A 135 17.64 8.61 4.64
N SER A 136 17.15 7.77 5.55
CA SER A 136 17.44 6.32 5.57
C SER A 136 17.01 5.60 4.29
N ALA A 137 15.88 6.00 3.68
CA ALA A 137 15.46 5.44 2.40
C ALA A 137 16.41 5.86 1.27
N VAL A 138 16.84 7.13 1.27
CA VAL A 138 17.81 7.65 0.29
C VAL A 138 19.14 6.91 0.39
N GLU A 139 19.67 6.71 1.58
CA GLU A 139 20.92 5.97 1.81
C GLU A 139 20.85 4.54 1.28
N ILE A 140 19.74 3.84 1.52
CA ILE A 140 19.52 2.48 1.01
C ILE A 140 19.43 2.48 -0.53
N LEU A 141 18.73 3.45 -1.12
CA LEU A 141 18.62 3.57 -2.57
C LEU A 141 19.97 3.89 -3.23
N LEU A 142 20.80 4.73 -2.64
CA LEU A 142 22.14 5.04 -3.15
C LEU A 142 23.07 3.82 -3.08
N GLY A 143 22.90 2.95 -2.09
CA GLY A 143 23.73 1.75 -1.93
C GLY A 143 23.26 0.53 -2.72
N LYS A 144 21.96 0.40 -3.00
CA LYS A 144 21.35 -0.83 -3.54
C LYS A 144 20.44 -0.62 -4.76
N GLY A 145 20.01 0.61 -5.03
CA GLY A 145 19.08 0.93 -6.12
C GLY A 145 19.78 1.10 -7.47
N SER A 146 18.99 0.95 -8.53
CA SER A 146 19.42 1.21 -9.92
C SER A 146 18.96 2.61 -10.32
N LEU A 147 19.75 3.63 -9.96
CA LEU A 147 19.36 5.04 -10.09
C LEU A 147 20.08 5.72 -11.26
N SER A 148 19.34 6.56 -12.00
CA SER A 148 19.93 7.54 -12.92
C SER A 148 20.46 8.77 -12.15
N PRO A 149 21.35 9.57 -12.74
CA PRO A 149 21.83 10.82 -12.11
C PRO A 149 20.69 11.77 -11.74
N GLU A 150 19.65 11.87 -12.58
CA GLU A 150 18.46 12.70 -12.31
C GLU A 150 17.67 12.19 -11.11
N GLN A 151 17.53 10.86 -10.97
CA GLN A 151 16.85 10.25 -9.84
C GLN A 151 17.64 10.47 -8.55
N ILE A 152 18.97 10.40 -8.60
CA ILE A 152 19.85 10.69 -7.46
C ILE A 152 19.65 12.12 -6.97
N ASP A 153 19.68 13.10 -7.88
CA ASP A 153 19.46 14.51 -7.53
C ASP A 153 18.05 14.72 -6.93
N PHE A 154 17.03 14.09 -7.54
CA PHE A 154 15.67 14.16 -7.05
C PHE A 154 15.51 13.64 -5.61
N ILE A 155 16.01 12.43 -5.31
CA ILE A 155 15.87 11.84 -3.97
C ILE A 155 16.69 12.55 -2.91
N GLN A 156 17.82 13.17 -3.29
CA GLN A 156 18.62 13.97 -2.37
C GLN A 156 17.92 15.29 -2.03
N LYS A 157 17.33 15.95 -3.03
CA LYS A 157 16.58 17.20 -2.85
C LYS A 157 15.28 16.98 -2.06
N HIS A 158 14.58 15.87 -2.31
CA HIS A 158 13.32 15.52 -1.64
C HIS A 158 13.53 14.55 -0.47
N SER A 159 14.55 14.83 0.35
CA SER A 159 14.86 14.05 1.54
C SER A 159 14.39 14.74 2.84
N VAL A 160 13.92 13.94 3.80
CA VAL A 160 13.52 14.41 5.14
C VAL A 160 14.15 13.57 6.26
N GLU A 161 14.25 14.13 7.46
CA GLU A 161 14.76 13.38 8.60
C GLU A 161 13.77 12.32 9.07
N THR A 162 14.30 11.19 9.54
CA THR A 162 13.53 10.13 10.17
C THR A 162 13.13 10.51 11.60
N PRO A 163 11.89 10.23 12.04
CA PRO A 163 11.40 10.51 13.39
C PRO A 163 11.83 9.49 14.46
#